data_AF-A0A2A5RT86-F1
#
_entry.id   AF-A0A2A5RT86-F1
#
_cell.length_a   1.000
_cell.length_b   1.000
_cell.length_c   1.000
_cell.angle_alpha   90.00
_cell.angle_beta   90.00
_cell.angle_gamma   90.00
#
_symmetry.space_group_name_H-M   'P 1'
#
loop_
_entity.id
_entity.type
_entity.pdbx_description
1 polymer ?
#
loop_
_entity_poly.entity_id
_entity_poly.type
_entity_poly.pdbx_seq_one_letter_code
_entity_poly.pdbx_strand_id
1 'polypeptide(L)'
;MGKEQATSIFSGMQERYPNRKLIPFAKRADNDDTACFEVGKKNKIQLIHDFATEGFEQRGEFEDLWEWVKSAVETMVEYNREEEIV
;
A
#
# COMPACT_ATOMS: atom_id res chain seq x y z
N MET A 1 1.85 -12.32 -1.91
CA MET A 1 0.41 -12.20 -2.21
C MET A 1 0.03 -13.30 -3.17
N GLY A 2 -0.94 -14.15 -2.80
CA GLY A 2 -1.48 -15.18 -3.70
C GLY A 2 -2.40 -14.56 -4.76
N LYS A 3 -2.66 -15.29 -5.87
CA LYS A 3 -3.52 -14.80 -6.97
C LYS A 3 -4.92 -14.39 -6.50
N GLU A 4 -5.58 -15.24 -5.71
CA GLU A 4 -6.94 -14.95 -5.22
C GLU A 4 -6.97 -13.72 -4.32
N GLN A 5 -5.97 -13.58 -3.45
CA GLN A 5 -5.80 -12.41 -2.60
C GLN A 5 -5.58 -11.14 -3.44
N ALA A 6 -4.74 -11.20 -4.47
CA ALA A 6 -4.50 -10.07 -5.38
C ALA A 6 -5.78 -9.61 -6.06
N THR A 7 -6.58 -10.55 -6.58
CA THR A 7 -7.88 -10.24 -7.20
C THR A 7 -8.84 -9.61 -6.21
N SER A 8 -8.95 -10.19 -5.01
CA SER A 8 -9.86 -9.68 -3.96
C SER A 8 -9.50 -8.25 -3.52
N ILE A 9 -8.22 -7.97 -3.31
CA ILE A 9 -7.74 -6.62 -2.95
C ILE A 9 -8.05 -5.64 -4.10
N PHE A 10 -7.69 -6.00 -5.34
CA PHE A 10 -7.92 -5.13 -6.47
C PHE A 10 -9.40 -4.76 -6.65
N SER A 11 -10.29 -5.76 -6.68
CA SER A 11 -11.74 -5.51 -6.83
C SER A 11 -12.31 -4.75 -5.64
N GLY A 12 -11.93 -5.10 -4.41
CA GLY A 12 -12.40 -4.40 -3.22
C GLY A 12 -11.99 -2.93 -3.18
N MET A 13 -10.75 -2.61 -3.58
CA MET A 13 -10.30 -1.22 -3.64
C MET A 13 -11.04 -0.42 -4.72
N GLN A 14 -11.37 -1.04 -5.87
CA GLN A 14 -12.18 -0.39 -6.90
C GLN A 14 -13.60 -0.08 -6.43
N GLU A 15 -14.19 -0.94 -5.59
CA GLU A 15 -15.51 -0.71 -5.00
C GLU A 15 -15.48 0.38 -3.94
N ARG A 16 -14.45 0.40 -3.07
CA ARG A 16 -14.32 1.38 -1.98
C ARG A 16 -13.90 2.77 -2.45
N TYR A 17 -13.06 2.84 -3.48
CA TYR A 17 -12.50 4.09 -4.01
C TYR A 17 -12.80 4.23 -5.50
N PRO A 18 -14.09 4.31 -5.90
CA PRO A 18 -14.49 4.25 -7.32
C PRO A 18 -13.96 5.42 -8.15
N ASN A 19 -13.62 6.53 -7.51
CA ASN A 19 -13.06 7.72 -8.15
C ASN A 19 -11.53 7.64 -8.34
N ARG A 20 -10.88 6.60 -7.81
CA ARG A 20 -9.43 6.39 -7.92
C ARG A 20 -9.13 5.13 -8.71
N LYS A 21 -8.14 5.22 -9.59
CA LYS A 21 -7.70 4.11 -10.43
C LYS A 21 -6.44 3.48 -9.84
N LEU A 22 -6.61 2.81 -8.71
CA LEU A 22 -5.54 2.20 -7.92
C LEU A 22 -5.20 0.79 -8.44
N ILE A 23 -3.91 0.51 -8.56
CA ILE A 23 -3.37 -0.78 -8.95
C ILE A 23 -2.45 -1.25 -7.82
N PRO A 24 -2.94 -2.10 -6.89
CA PRO A 24 -2.17 -2.56 -5.74
C PRO A 24 -1.08 -3.54 -6.19
N PHE A 25 0.11 -3.40 -5.62
CA PHE A 25 1.24 -4.31 -5.92
C PHE A 25 1.91 -4.89 -4.66
N ALA A 26 1.72 -4.26 -3.50
CA ALA A 26 2.17 -4.78 -2.21
C ALA A 26 1.16 -4.43 -1.11
N LYS A 27 0.94 -5.35 -0.18
CA LYS A 27 0.10 -5.14 1.01
C LYS A 27 0.90 -5.51 2.24
N ARG A 28 0.83 -4.68 3.27
CA ARG A 28 1.40 -4.98 4.60
C ARG A 28 0.57 -6.06 5.29
N ALA A 29 1.25 -6.99 5.97
CA ALA A 29 0.60 -8.16 6.57
C ALA A 29 -0.04 -7.83 7.92
N ASP A 30 0.51 -6.86 8.64
CA ASP A 30 0.15 -6.43 9.98
C ASP A 30 -1.00 -5.40 10.00
N ASN A 31 -1.31 -4.77 8.87
CA ASN A 31 -2.38 -3.78 8.75
C ASN A 31 -3.00 -3.75 7.34
N ASP A 32 -3.87 -2.78 7.10
CA ASP A 32 -4.57 -2.60 5.83
C ASP A 32 -3.84 -1.68 4.83
N ASP A 33 -2.60 -1.29 5.11
CA ASP A 33 -1.84 -0.47 4.18
C ASP A 33 -1.45 -1.27 2.93
N THR A 34 -1.71 -0.65 1.79
CA THR A 34 -1.48 -1.19 0.46
C THR A 34 -0.74 -0.15 -0.37
N ALA A 35 0.37 -0.55 -0.95
CA ALA A 35 1.11 0.26 -1.92
C ALA A 35 0.50 0.07 -3.31
N CYS A 36 0.19 1.19 -3.96
CA CYS A 36 -0.49 1.23 -5.24
C CYS A 36 0.25 2.10 -6.26
N PHE A 37 0.20 1.68 -7.52
CA PHE A 37 0.28 2.64 -8.63
C PHE A 37 -1.10 3.31 -8.81
N GLU A 38 -1.12 4.54 -9.31
CA GLU A 38 -2.36 5.23 -9.62
C GLU A 38 -2.31 5.84 -11.02
N VAL A 39 -3.34 5.55 -11.84
CA VAL A 39 -3.42 6.10 -13.20
C VAL A 39 -3.47 7.63 -13.15
N GLY A 40 -2.54 8.28 -13.85
CA GLY A 40 -2.41 9.74 -13.87
C GLY A 40 -1.39 10.31 -12.88
N LYS A 41 -0.81 9.49 -11.99
CA LYS A 41 0.20 9.91 -11.00
C LYS A 41 1.66 9.62 -11.41
N LYS A 42 1.89 9.29 -12.69
CA LYS A 42 3.22 8.95 -13.25
C LYS A 42 3.85 7.76 -12.48
N ASN A 43 5.07 7.95 -11.98
CA ASN A 43 5.85 6.90 -11.30
C ASN A 43 5.68 6.89 -9.78
N LYS A 44 4.87 7.80 -9.24
CA LYS A 44 4.69 7.93 -7.80
C LYS A 44 3.96 6.73 -7.22
N ILE A 45 4.38 6.30 -6.03
CA ILE A 45 3.72 5.23 -5.28
C ILE A 45 2.78 5.86 -4.26
N GLN A 46 1.55 5.37 -4.22
CA GLN A 46 0.52 5.78 -3.27
C GLN A 46 0.44 4.76 -2.14
N LEU A 47 0.63 5.19 -0.90
CA LEU A 47 0.38 4.35 0.27
C LEU A 47 -1.04 4.58 0.76
N ILE A 48 -1.88 3.55 0.61
CA ILE A 48 -3.32 3.60 0.86
C ILE A 48 -3.65 2.72 2.05
N HIS A 49 -4.29 3.28 3.07
CA HIS A 49 -4.91 2.49 4.13
C HIS A 49 -6.26 1.99 3.64
N ASP A 50 -6.27 0.76 3.15
CA ASP A 50 -7.49 0.13 2.63
C ASP A 50 -8.55 0.03 3.75
N PHE A 51 -9.84 0.06 3.38
CA PHE A 51 -11.00 0.14 4.29
C PHE A 51 -11.19 1.45 5.07
N ALA A 52 -10.33 2.46 4.91
CA ALA A 52 -10.63 3.82 5.35
C ALA A 52 -11.82 4.41 4.56
N THR A 53 -12.55 5.34 5.17
CA THR A 53 -13.54 6.16 4.45
C THR A 53 -12.89 6.90 3.29
N GLU A 54 -13.58 6.98 2.13
CA GLU A 54 -13.11 7.73 0.96
C GLU A 54 -12.72 9.17 1.35
N GLY A 55 -11.54 9.60 0.93
CA GLY A 55 -10.90 10.86 1.30
C GLY A 55 -9.91 10.78 2.48
N PHE A 56 -9.89 9.66 3.22
CA PHE A 56 -9.01 9.44 4.38
C PHE A 56 -8.02 8.28 4.17
N GLU A 57 -8.09 7.60 3.02
CA GLU A 57 -7.27 6.43 2.73
C GLU A 57 -5.82 6.78 2.41
N GLN A 58 -5.52 8.02 1.99
CA GLN A 58 -4.15 8.41 1.65
C GLN A 58 -3.27 8.55 2.91
N ARG A 59 -2.24 7.70 3.04
CA ARG A 59 -1.27 7.76 4.14
C ARG A 59 0.10 8.28 3.76
N GLY A 60 0.48 8.14 2.50
CA GLY A 60 1.77 8.62 2.02
C GLY A 60 1.86 8.61 0.50
N GLU A 61 2.79 9.38 -0.02
CA GLU A 61 3.16 9.38 -1.44
C GLU A 61 4.69 9.32 -1.51
N PHE A 62 5.22 8.50 -2.40
CA PHE A 62 6.66 8.39 -2.70
C PHE A 62 6.90 8.82 -4.14
N GLU A 63 8.03 9.47 -4.43
CA GLU A 63 8.30 9.99 -5.77
C GLU A 63 8.48 8.87 -6.80
N ASP A 64 9.01 7.73 -6.37
CA ASP A 64 9.16 6.55 -7.19
C ASP A 64 9.13 5.23 -6.39
N LEU A 65 9.27 4.12 -7.12
CA LEU A 65 9.31 2.78 -6.55
C LEU A 65 10.49 2.59 -5.59
N TRP A 66 11.64 3.23 -5.82
CA TRP A 66 12.84 3.02 -5.03
C TRP A 66 12.76 3.70 -3.67
N GLU A 67 12.18 4.91 -3.62
CA GLU A 67 11.86 5.56 -2.36
C GLU A 67 10.90 4.71 -1.52
N TRP A 68 9.88 4.12 -2.16
CA TRP A 68 8.99 3.19 -1.48
C TRP A 68 9.71 1.92 -1.00
N VAL A 69 10.56 1.29 -1.83
CA VAL A 69 11.32 0.09 -1.43
C VAL A 69 12.21 0.39 -0.24
N LYS A 70 12.91 1.53 -0.27
CA LYS A 70 13.77 1.96 0.85
C LYS A 70 12.95 2.08 2.14
N SER A 71 11.82 2.79 2.10
CA SER A 71 10.94 2.96 3.26
C SER A 71 10.40 1.62 3.76
N ALA A 72 9.93 0.74 2.86
CA ALA A 72 9.40 -0.57 3.24
C ALA A 72 10.46 -1.46 3.92
N VAL A 73 11.70 -1.42 3.44
CA VAL A 73 12.82 -2.18 4.03
C VAL A 73 13.22 -1.58 5.38
N GLU A 74 13.30 -0.25 5.50
CA GLU A 74 13.59 0.42 6.77
C GLU A 74 12.54 0.05 7.84
N THR A 75 11.24 0.13 7.50
CA THR A 75 10.15 -0.29 8.40
C THR A 75 10.25 -1.77 8.78
N MET A 76 10.57 -2.66 7.84
CA MET A 76 10.77 -4.08 8.15
C MET A 76 11.95 -4.29 9.11
N VAL A 77 13.07 -3.58 8.91
CA VAL A 77 14.25 -3.69 9.78
C VAL A 77 13.93 -3.19 11.19
N GLU A 78 13.22 -2.06 11.32
CA GLU A 78 12.78 -1.51 12.60
C GLU A 78 11.87 -2.50 13.34
N TYR A 79 10.84 -3.02 12.67
CA TYR A 79 9.92 -4.00 13.26
C TYR A 79 10.64 -5.24 13.80
N ASN A 80 11.53 -5.85 13.00
CA ASN A 80 12.25 -7.05 13.43
C ASN A 80 13.22 -6.77 14.60
N ARG A 81 13.85 -5.60 14.65
CA ARG A 81 14.72 -5.22 15.78
C ARG A 81 13.93 -4.97 17.05
N GLU A 82 12.73 -4.40 16.95
CA GLU A 82 11.84 -4.22 18.10
C GLU A 82 11.35 -5.57 18.63
N GLU A 83 10.96 -6.50 17.76
CA GLU A 83 10.54 -7.85 18.17
C GLU A 83 11.66 -8.69 18.80
N GLU A 84 12.93 -8.53 18.38
CA GLU A 84 14.08 -9.20 19.02
C GLU A 84 14.36 -8.75 20.45
N ILE A 85 13.79 -7.62 20.88
CA ILE A 85 13.97 -7.03 22.23
C ILE A 85 12.87 -7.52 23.19
N VAL A 86 11.85 -8.25 22.73
CA VAL A 86 10.69 -8.71 23.52
C VAL A 86 10.82 -10.17 23.96
#